data_AF-A0A059KU11-F1
#
_entry.id   AF-A0A059KU11-F1
#
_cell.length_a   1.000
_cell.length_b   1.000
_cell.length_c   1.000
_cell.angle_alpha   90.00
_cell.angle_beta   90.00
_cell.angle_gamma   90.00
#
_symmetry.space_group_name_H-M   'P 1'
#
loop_
_entity.id
_entity.type
_entity.pdbx_description
1 polymer ?
#
loop_
_entity_poly.entity_id
_entity_poly.type
_entity_poly.pdbx_seq_one_letter_code
_entity_poly.pdbx_strand_id
1 'polypeptide(L)' 'MAKITITELESLTANDAGRILREDGNLAGRISVRKDGVSVSFFYRWGDQYKEYSCGSWPRKIPDEHPQGT' A
#
# COMPACT_ATOMS: atom_id res chain seq x y z
N MET A 1 -11.89 -13.02 -9.36
CA MET A 1 -11.51 -11.64 -8.97
C MET A 1 -10.39 -11.76 -7.96
N ALA A 2 -9.19 -11.33 -8.31
CA ALA A 2 -8.10 -11.24 -7.34
C ALA A 2 -8.37 -10.06 -6.41
N LYS A 3 -8.17 -10.23 -5.11
CA LYS A 3 -8.27 -9.18 -4.08
C LYS A 3 -7.00 -9.13 -3.27
N ILE A 4 -6.50 -7.93 -3.02
CA ILE A 4 -5.40 -7.72 -2.08
C ILE A 4 -6.02 -7.81 -0.68
N THR A 5 -5.52 -8.74 0.14
CA THR A 5 -6.05 -8.99 1.48
C THR A 5 -5.09 -8.52 2.56
N ILE A 6 -5.61 -8.24 3.76
CA ILE A 6 -4.76 -7.86 4.91
C ILE A 6 -3.75 -8.98 5.23
N THR A 7 -4.17 -10.24 5.21
CA THR A 7 -3.28 -11.38 5.46
C THR A 7 -2.14 -11.49 4.43
N GLU A 8 -2.41 -11.15 3.17
CA GLU A 8 -1.35 -11.07 2.15
C GLU A 8 -0.35 -9.95 2.48
N LEU A 9 -0.84 -8.77 2.86
CA LEU A 9 0.00 -7.63 3.23
C LEU A 9 0.88 -7.92 4.47
N GLU A 10 0.30 -8.59 5.48
CA GLU A 10 1.00 -9.00 6.70
C GLU A 10 2.07 -10.07 6.44
N SER A 11 1.90 -10.88 5.39
CA SER A 11 2.86 -11.92 5.01
C SER A 11 4.04 -11.39 4.19
N LEU A 12 4.03 -10.12 3.78
CA LEU A 12 5.09 -9.53 2.95
C LEU A 12 6.40 -9.39 3.70
N THR A 13 7.50 -9.67 3.00
CA THR A 13 8.84 -9.60 3.54
C THR A 13 9.70 -8.59 2.77
N ALA A 14 10.91 -8.31 3.27
CA ALA A 14 11.86 -7.46 2.56
C ALA A 14 12.27 -8.03 1.18
N ASN A 15 12.17 -9.35 0.97
CA ASN A 15 12.48 -9.99 -0.31
C ASN A 15 11.43 -9.68 -1.39
N ASP A 16 10.23 -9.25 -0.99
CA ASP A 16 9.15 -8.88 -1.92
C ASP A 16 9.29 -7.45 -2.45
N ALA A 17 10.34 -6.72 -2.06
CA ALA A 17 10.55 -5.34 -2.47
C ALA A 17 10.63 -5.18 -3.99
N GLY A 18 9.91 -4.18 -4.53
CA GLY A 18 9.81 -3.94 -5.96
C GLY A 18 8.69 -4.72 -6.67
N ARG A 19 8.12 -5.76 -6.03
CA ARG A 19 6.95 -6.46 -6.56
C ARG A 19 5.71 -5.56 -6.54
N ILE A 20 4.84 -5.76 -7.54
CA ILE A 20 3.56 -5.07 -7.69
C ILE A 20 2.42 -6.05 -7.39
N LEU A 21 1.65 -5.76 -6.34
CA LEU A 21 0.35 -6.38 -6.07
C LEU A 21 -0.67 -5.78 -7.02
N ARG A 22 -1.55 -6.61 -7.60
CA ARG A 22 -2.60 -6.14 -8.52
C ARG A 22 -3.93 -6.72 -8.07
N GLU A 23 -4.92 -5.85 -7.99
CA GLU A 23 -6.31 -6.21 -7.78
C GLU A 23 -7.09 -6.11 -9.11
N ASP A 24 -8.19 -6.86 -9.18
CA ASP A 24 -9.21 -6.63 -10.20
C ASP A 24 -9.82 -5.21 -10.02
N GLY A 25 -10.02 -4.47 -11.11
CA GLY A 25 -10.53 -3.09 -11.03
C GLY A 25 -9.46 -2.00 -10.85
N ASN A 26 -8.27 -2.18 -11.43
CA ASN A 26 -7.24 -1.15 -11.62
C ASN A 26 -6.51 -0.63 -10.37
N LEU A 27 -6.73 -1.23 -9.20
CA LEU A 27 -5.93 -0.96 -8.01
C LEU A 27 -4.64 -1.81 -8.03
N ALA A 28 -3.52 -1.19 -7.70
CA ALA A 28 -2.25 -1.87 -7.55
C ALA A 28 -1.46 -1.30 -6.37
N GLY A 29 -0.55 -2.12 -5.82
CA GLY A 29 0.30 -1.76 -4.68
C GLY A 29 1.76 -2.04 -4.99
N ARG A 30 2.65 -1.06 -4.79
CA ARG A 30 4.10 -1.25 -4.91
C ARG A 30 4.71 -1.50 -3.55
N ILE A 31 5.40 -2.63 -3.42
CA ILE A 31 6.07 -3.04 -2.18
C ILE A 31 7.43 -2.35 -2.09
N SER A 32 7.75 -1.79 -0.94
CA SER A 32 9.00 -1.06 -0.66
C SER A 32 9.48 -1.35 0.75
N VAL A 33 10.80 -1.48 0.94
CA VAL A 33 11.40 -1.51 2.27
C VAL A 33 11.59 -0.08 2.77
N ARG A 34 11.20 0.16 4.02
CA ARG A 34 11.41 1.39 4.77
C ARG A 34 12.21 1.08 6.03
N LYS A 35 12.66 2.11 6.74
CA LYS A 35 13.43 1.96 8.00
C LYS A 35 12.71 1.10 9.05
N ASP A 36 11.37 1.17 9.08
CA ASP A 36 10.52 0.50 10.07
C ASP A 36 9.89 -0.80 9.55
N GLY A 37 10.36 -1.34 8.42
CA GLY A 37 9.85 -2.58 7.83
C GLY A 37 9.30 -2.43 6.41
N VAL A 38 8.39 -3.31 6.03
CA VAL A 38 7.77 -3.32 4.68
C VAL A 38 6.61 -2.34 4.62
N SER A 39 6.49 -1.62 3.51
CA SER A 39 5.34 -0.77 3.21
C SER A 39 4.87 -0.97 1.77
N VAL A 40 3.56 -0.86 1.56
CA VAL A 40 2.92 -0.95 0.25
C VAL A 40 2.31 0.40 -0.08
N SER A 41 2.72 1.00 -1.20
CA SER A 41 2.11 2.23 -1.73
C SER A 41 1.06 1.87 -2.77
N PHE A 42 -0.20 2.23 -2.52
CA PHE A 42 -1.30 1.92 -3.41
C PHE A 42 -1.53 3.03 -4.44
N PHE A 43 -1.88 2.61 -5.64
CA PHE A 43 -2.23 3.48 -6.74
C PHE A 43 -3.35 2.87 -7.59
N TYR A 44 -4.22 3.75 -8.08
CA TYR A 44 -5.35 3.40 -8.91
C TYR A 44 -5.18 3.97 -10.31
N ARG A 45 -5.48 3.17 -11.34
CA ARG A 45 -5.49 3.62 -12.74
C ARG A 45 -6.91 3.88 -13.20
N TRP A 46 -7.13 5.07 -13.77
CA TRP A 46 -8.42 5.45 -14.32
C TRP A 46 -8.32 5.66 -15.83
N GLY A 47 -9.18 4.95 -16.59
CA GLY A 47 -9.26 5.03 -18.04
C GLY A 47 -8.09 4.35 -18.77
N ASP A 48 -7.92 4.71 -20.04
CA ASP A 48 -6.97 4.09 -20.98
C ASP A 48 -5.53 4.64 -20.86
N GLN A 49 -5.30 5.56 -19.92
CA GLN A 49 -4.05 6.33 -19.84
C GLN A 49 -3.32 6.12 -18.52
N TYR A 50 -1.99 6.13 -18.64
CA TYR A 50 -0.90 5.97 -17.66
C TYR A 50 -0.96 6.84 -16.38
N LYS A 51 -2.12 7.37 -16.00
CA LYS A 51 -2.30 8.24 -14.84
C LYS A 51 -2.60 7.38 -13.62
N GLU A 52 -1.59 7.26 -12.78
CA GLU A 52 -1.66 6.56 -11.49
C GLU A 52 -2.00 7.57 -10.39
N TYR A 53 -3.11 7.34 -9.70
CA TYR A 53 -3.55 8.15 -8.56
C TYR A 53 -3.14 7.46 -7.27
N SER A 54 -2.41 8.16 -6.38
CA SER A 54 -2.04 7.57 -5.09
C SER A 54 -3.25 7.41 -4.17
N CYS A 55 -3.40 6.22 -3.59
CA CYS A 55 -4.47 5.88 -2.64
C CYS A 55 -3.97 5.81 -1.19
N GLY A 56 -2.69 6.12 -0.95
CA GLY A 56 -2.05 6.01 0.36
C GLY A 56 -1.16 4.78 0.50
N SER A 57 -0.71 4.52 1.72
CA SER A 57 0.24 3.45 2.02
C SER A 57 -0.20 2.61 3.21
N TRP A 58 0.15 1.33 3.16
CA TRP A 58 -0.01 0.39 4.27
C TRP A 58 1.37 -0.07 4.78
N PRO A 59 1.54 -0.31 6.09
CA PRO A 59 0.63 0.10 7.15
C PRO A 59 0.55 1.64 7.22
N ARG A 60 -0.63 2.17 7.55
CA ARG A 60 -0.77 3.62 7.81
C ARG A 60 -0.10 3.90 9.14
N LYS A 61 0.94 4.73 9.17
CA LYS A 61 1.38 5.32 10.43
C LYS A 61 0.24 6.20 10.92
N ILE A 62 -0.46 5.75 11.96
CA ILE A 62 -1.37 6.60 12.72
C ILE A 62 -0.44 7.61 13.39
N PRO A 63 -0.56 8.92 13.13
CA PRO A 63 0.16 9.89 13.94
C PRO A 63 -0.26 9.64 15.38
N ASP A 64 0.72 9.45 16.27
CA ASP A 64 0.54 9.37 17.72
C ASP A 64 -0.51 10.40 18.12
N GLU A 65 -1.64 9.94 18.69
CA GLU A 65 -2.69 10.83 19.15
C GLU A 65 -2.05 11.84 20.09
N HIS A 66 -1.90 13.08 19.60
CA HIS A 66 -1.48 14.19 20.45
C HIS A 66 -2.51 14.26 21.58
N PRO A 67 -2.13 14.03 22.86
CA PRO A 67 -3.08 14.21 23.94
C PRO A 67 -3.44 15.69 23.92
N GLN A 68 -4.64 16.00 23.46
CA GLN A 68 -5.20 17.34 23.58
C GLN A 68 -5.41 17.56 25.08
N GLY A 69 -4.41 18.18 25.70
CA GLY A 69 -4.56 18.78 27.00
C GLY A 69 -5.60 19.89 26.88
N THR A 70 -6.73 19.69 27.55
CA THR A 70 -7.64 20.74 27.99
C THR A 70 -7.77 20.63 29.49
#